data_AF-A0A150JZP4-F1
#
_entry.id   AF-A0A150JZP4-F1
#
_cell.length_a   1.000
_cell.length_b   1.000
_cell.length_c   1.000
_cell.angle_alpha   90.00
_cell.angle_beta   90.00
_cell.angle_gamma   90.00
#
_symmetry.space_group_name_H-M   'P 1'
#
loop_
_entity.id
_entity.type
_entity.pdbx_description
1 polymer ?
#
loop_
_entity_poly.entity_id
_entity_poly.type
_entity_poly.pdbx_seq_one_letter_code
_entity_poly.pdbx_strand_id
1 'polypeptide(L)' 'MKANATRGIPQKRLGTPEEVAELVTFLLTSKAEYINGEVIRIDGGFTNTK' A
#
# COMPACT_ATOMS: atom_id res chain seq x y z
N MET A 1 9.37 24.83 -1.67
CA MET A 1 9.11 23.67 -0.81
C MET A 1 8.82 22.41 -1.64
N LYS A 2 9.75 21.99 -2.52
CA LYS A 2 9.58 20.77 -3.34
C LYS A 2 10.89 19.99 -3.35
N ALA A 3 11.13 19.18 -2.33
CA ALA A 3 12.20 18.20 -2.36
C ALA A 3 11.94 17.13 -1.29
N ASN A 4 11.62 15.93 -1.78
CA ASN A 4 11.67 14.64 -1.06
C ASN A 4 10.40 14.18 -0.32
N ALA A 5 9.25 14.21 -1.01
CA ALA A 5 8.07 13.42 -0.59
C ALA A 5 8.35 11.90 -0.52
N THR A 6 9.44 11.43 -1.14
CA THR A 6 9.80 10.02 -1.26
C THR A 6 10.93 9.59 -0.31
N ARG A 7 11.50 10.49 0.51
CA ARG A 7 12.71 10.21 1.31
C ARG A 7 12.57 9.06 2.28
N GLY A 8 11.35 8.82 2.77
CA GLY A 8 11.02 7.75 3.71
C GLY A 8 10.30 6.58 3.07
N ILE A 9 10.15 6.55 1.74
CA ILE A 9 9.47 5.45 1.06
C ILE A 9 10.55 4.52 0.50
N PRO A 10 10.69 3.27 1.00
CA PRO A 10 11.62 2.28 0.47
C PRO A 10 11.54 2.07 -1.04
N GLN A 11 10.33 2.11 -1.60
CA GLN A 11 10.12 2.01 -3.05
C GLN A 11 10.50 3.29 -3.84
N LYS A 12 10.93 4.36 -3.16
CA LYS A 12 11.44 5.62 -3.73
C LYS A 12 10.47 6.36 -4.65
N ARG A 13 9.17 6.05 -4.58
CA ARG A 13 8.11 6.72 -5.34
C ARG A 13 6.83 6.80 -4.54
N LEU A 14 5.92 7.67 -4.97
CA LEU A 14 4.55 7.63 -4.50
C LEU A 14 3.82 6.44 -5.14
N GLY A 15 2.90 5.86 -4.39
CA GLY A 15 1.94 4.90 -4.93
C GLY A 15 0.95 5.57 -5.87
N THR A 16 0.29 4.78 -6.71
CA THR A 16 -0.83 5.26 -7.54
C THR A 16 -2.17 4.78 -6.99
N PRO A 17 -3.29 5.45 -7.32
CA PRO A 17 -4.63 4.98 -6.93
C PRO A 17 -4.94 3.56 -7.41
N GLU A 18 -4.42 3.18 -8.58
CA GLU A 18 -4.62 1.85 -9.17
C GLU A 18 -4.01 0.75 -8.30
N GLU A 19 -2.85 1.00 -7.68
CA GLU A 19 -2.23 0.01 -6.77
C GLU A 19 -3.08 -0.26 -5.53
N VAL A 20 -3.85 0.73 -5.08
CA VAL A 20 -4.86 0.53 -4.03
C VAL A 20 -6.04 -0.28 -4.56
N ALA A 21 -6.52 0.05 -5.76
CA ALA A 21 -7.64 -0.64 -6.40
C ALA A 21 -7.34 -2.13 -6.66
N GLU A 22 -6.12 -2.48 -7.03
CA GLU A 22 -5.69 -3.88 -7.22
C GLU A 22 -5.80 -4.68 -5.92
N LEU A 23 -5.35 -4.14 -4.77
CA LEU A 23 -5.53 -4.83 -3.48
C LEU A 23 -7.02 -5.01 -3.17
N VAL A 24 -7.82 -3.95 -3.31
CA VAL A 24 -9.27 -4.02 -3.07
C VAL A 24 -9.91 -5.08 -3.96
N THR A 25 -9.53 -5.13 -5.23
CA THR A 25 -10.03 -6.14 -6.18
C THR A 25 -9.68 -7.54 -5.74
N PHE A 26 -8.45 -7.79 -5.28
CA PHE A 26 -8.05 -9.08 -4.71
C PHE A 26 -8.88 -9.45 -3.47
N LEU A 27 -9.09 -8.52 -2.55
CA LEU A 27 -9.86 -8.73 -1.32
C LEU A 27 -11.34 -9.07 -1.58
N LEU A 28 -11.87 -8.66 -2.73
CA LEU A 28 -13.24 -9.01 -3.15
C LEU A 28 -13.36 -10.40 -3.79
N THR A 29 -12.25 -11.11 -4.01
CA THR A 29 -12.28 -12.46 -4.57
C THR A 29 -12.46 -13.53 -3.48
N SER A 30 -12.92 -14.72 -3.87
CA SER A 30 -12.97 -15.90 -2.97
C SER A 30 -11.61 -16.33 -2.43
N LYS A 31 -10.50 -15.88 -3.04
CA LYS A 31 -9.15 -16.20 -2.54
C LYS A 31 -8.83 -15.50 -1.23
N ALA A 32 -9.55 -14.42 -0.90
CA ALA A 32 -9.34 -13.62 0.30
C ALA A 32 -10.39 -13.90 1.39
N GLU A 33 -11.24 -14.93 1.24
CA GLU A 33 -12.41 -15.16 2.11
C GLU A 33 -12.07 -15.30 3.61
N TYR A 34 -10.87 -15.77 3.94
CA TYR A 34 -10.41 -15.90 5.33
C TYR A 34 -9.71 -14.66 5.88
N ILE A 35 -9.53 -13.60 5.08
CA ILE A 35 -8.89 -12.36 5.48
C ILE A 35 -9.98 -11.44 6.03
N ASN A 36 -9.99 -11.26 7.35
CA ASN A 36 -10.95 -10.38 8.05
C ASN A 36 -10.28 -9.72 9.25
N GLY A 37 -10.82 -8.57 9.68
CA GLY A 37 -10.32 -7.85 10.87
C GLY A 37 -8.95 -7.17 10.72
N GLU A 38 -8.36 -7.18 9.53
CA GLU A 38 -7.00 -6.70 9.29
C GLU A 38 -6.91 -5.30 8.68
N VAL A 39 -5.80 -4.62 8.95
CA VAL A 39 -5.44 -3.34 8.33
C VAL A 39 -4.21 -3.54 7.43
N ILE A 40 -4.44 -3.58 6.11
CA ILE A 40 -3.37 -3.78 5.13
C ILE A 40 -2.85 -2.40 4.66
N ARG A 41 -1.54 -2.17 4.82
CA ARG A 41 -0.88 -0.93 4.38
C ARG A 41 -0.42 -1.03 2.94
N ILE A 42 -0.66 0.04 2.17
CA ILE A 42 -0.20 0.20 0.79
C ILE A 42 0.53 1.55 0.69
N ASP A 43 1.75 1.62 1.21
CA ASP A 43 2.48 2.88 1.38
C ASP A 43 3.93 2.84 0.85
N GLY A 44 4.24 1.83 0.03
CA GLY A 44 5.58 1.62 -0.49
C GLY A 44 6.64 1.31 0.57
N GLY A 45 6.22 0.92 1.79
CA GLY A 45 7.08 0.57 2.92
C GLY A 45 7.33 1.72 3.91
N PHE A 46 6.60 2.84 3.78
CA PHE A 46 6.81 4.05 4.57
C PHE A 46 6.63 3.85 6.08
N THR A 47 5.60 3.10 6.51
CA THR A 47 5.26 3.01 7.93
C THR A 47 6.17 2.07 8.73
N ASN A 48 6.79 1.07 8.10
CA ASN A 48 7.54 0.00 8.80
C ASN A 48 9.06 0.03 8.56
N THR A 49 9.60 1.10 7.99
CA THR A 49 11.06 1.30 7.98
C THR A 49 11.50 1.87 9.33
N LYS A 50 11.93 0.98 10.24
CA LYS A 50 12.85 1.35 11.33
C LYS A 50 14.28 1.38 10.80
#